data_AF-A0A8J3R0B4-F1
#
_entry.id   AF-A0A8J3R0B4-F1
#
_cell.length_a   1.000
_cell.length_b   1.000
_cell.length_c   1.000
_cell.angle_alpha   90.00
_cell.angle_beta   90.00
_cell.angle_gamma   90.00
#
_symmetry.space_group_name_H-M   'P 1'
#
loop_
_entity.id
_entity.type
_entity.pdbx_description
1 polymer ?
#
loop_
_entity_poly.entity_id
_entity_poly.type
_entity_poly.pdbx_seq_one_letter_code
_entity_poly.pdbx_strand_id
1 'polypeptide(L)'
;MTGDPWLVRALLACYPSGWRRRYGQEYAQLLCDLGVHRRPRLIVNSLRGAVHARWEQGGFMSTRSPMTTAVWATGLFTVAGIAFQKLAEDLTGAAGGVYVLLVAAAAVALLALVAAAAPTAMALLRGRDAGAWRYVAVPFAGAAAWYGVLRLALLLSQGHGVHSAATITGFALIAVSGIGLVVATAWAAATVLRRVPADQPTRLRPAALVVLAAGMAVTTVVAVIWGARVHASDPTVFHGDHGLLATPFVPSWIATIGLMAAASVLAAAAGRRQLAATR
;
A
#
# COMPACT_ATOMS: atom_id res chain seq x y z
N MET A 1 -1.99 31.05 31.76
CA MET A 1 -2.24 29.98 30.77
C MET A 1 -3.35 30.45 29.81
N THR A 2 -3.01 31.01 28.66
CA THR A 2 -3.97 31.57 27.68
C THR A 2 -4.12 30.65 26.46
N GLY A 3 -4.51 29.40 26.70
CA GLY A 3 -4.89 28.45 25.66
C GLY A 3 -6.35 28.08 25.86
N ASP A 4 -7.11 27.95 24.78
CA ASP A 4 -8.53 27.57 24.82
C ASP A 4 -8.68 26.18 25.50
N PRO A 5 -9.12 26.14 26.77
CA PRO A 5 -9.07 24.92 27.57
C PRO A 5 -10.12 23.90 27.14
N TRP A 6 -11.10 24.32 26.33
CA TRP A 6 -12.11 23.44 25.76
C TRP A 6 -11.58 22.68 24.56
N LEU A 7 -10.88 23.36 23.64
CA LEU A 7 -10.28 22.73 22.47
C LEU A 7 -9.25 21.66 22.86
N VAL A 8 -8.37 21.96 23.82
CA VAL A 8 -7.37 21.00 24.31
C VAL A 8 -8.04 19.77 24.95
N ARG A 9 -9.08 19.98 25.76
CA ARG A 9 -9.86 18.87 26.36
C ARG A 9 -10.57 18.03 25.30
N ALA A 10 -11.16 18.66 24.29
CA ALA A 10 -11.83 17.96 23.18
C ALA A 10 -10.83 17.09 22.40
N LEU A 11 -9.66 17.64 22.05
CA LEU A 11 -8.60 16.90 21.37
C LEU A 11 -8.08 15.72 22.20
N LEU A 12 -7.88 15.91 23.51
CA LEU A 12 -7.48 14.83 24.41
C LEU A 12 -8.55 13.73 24.49
N ALA A 13 -9.83 14.09 24.56
CA ALA A 13 -10.93 13.12 24.65
C ALA A 13 -10.97 12.14 23.46
N CYS A 14 -10.45 12.54 22.29
CA CYS A 14 -10.31 11.66 21.13
C CYS A 14 -9.33 10.49 21.37
N TYR A 15 -8.33 10.65 22.25
CA TYR A 15 -7.33 9.60 22.52
C TYR A 15 -7.85 8.50 23.47
N PRO A 16 -7.34 7.25 23.40
CA PRO A 16 -7.70 6.16 24.31
C PRO A 16 -7.36 6.45 25.78
N SER A 17 -8.14 5.90 26.72
CA SER A 17 -7.98 6.15 28.16
C SER A 17 -6.60 5.76 28.71
N GLY A 18 -6.01 4.65 28.23
CA GLY A 18 -4.65 4.22 28.62
C GLY A 18 -3.57 5.21 28.17
N TRP A 19 -3.71 5.74 26.95
CA TRP A 19 -2.78 6.74 26.42
C TRP A 19 -2.89 8.07 27.19
N ARG A 20 -4.12 8.53 27.43
CA ARG A 20 -4.38 9.78 28.17
C ARG A 20 -3.82 9.73 29.59
N ARG A 21 -3.92 8.59 30.26
CA ARG A 21 -3.37 8.41 31.61
C ARG A 21 -1.86 8.58 31.66
N ARG A 22 -1.14 8.21 30.60
CA ARG A 22 0.33 8.23 30.58
C ARG A 22 0.91 9.52 30.01
N TYR A 23 0.31 10.07 28.95
CA TYR A 23 0.86 11.21 28.19
C TYR A 23 -0.07 12.41 28.12
N GLY A 24 -1.27 12.31 28.69
CA GLY A 24 -2.31 13.32 28.50
C GLY A 24 -1.93 14.70 29.02
N GLN A 25 -1.23 14.76 30.16
CA GLN A 25 -0.80 16.03 30.74
C GLN A 25 0.33 16.69 29.93
N GLU A 26 1.36 15.92 29.57
CA GLU A 26 2.49 16.38 28.74
C GLU A 26 2.00 16.88 27.37
N TYR A 27 1.07 16.15 26.76
CA TYR A 27 0.49 16.54 25.48
C TYR A 27 -0.43 17.75 25.58
N ALA A 28 -1.23 17.88 26.65
CA ALA A 28 -2.03 19.06 26.92
C ALA A 28 -1.16 20.32 27.02
N GLN A 29 -0.07 20.21 27.77
CA GLN A 29 0.90 21.29 27.94
C GLN A 29 1.56 21.65 26.61
N LEU A 30 2.02 20.67 25.83
CA LEU A 30 2.57 20.90 24.49
C LEU A 30 1.57 21.60 23.55
N LEU A 31 0.28 21.23 23.57
CA LEU A 31 -0.75 21.88 22.74
C LEU A 31 -1.01 23.32 23.16
N CYS A 32 -0.93 23.61 24.46
CA CYS A 32 -1.01 24.96 25.00
C CYS A 32 0.21 25.79 24.58
N ASP A 33 1.42 25.25 24.76
CA ASP A 33 2.69 25.93 24.45
C ASP A 33 2.83 26.23 22.96
N LEU A 34 2.37 25.32 22.09
CA LEU A 34 2.34 25.51 20.64
C LEU A 34 1.21 26.42 20.15
N GLY A 35 0.29 26.82 21.04
CA GLY A 35 -0.84 27.68 20.70
C GLY A 35 -1.79 27.03 19.68
N VAL A 36 -2.28 25.81 19.96
CA VAL A 36 -3.10 25.00 19.02
C VAL A 36 -4.28 25.77 18.40
N HIS A 37 -4.89 26.68 19.15
CA HIS A 37 -6.02 27.52 18.72
C HIS A 37 -5.70 28.42 17.51
N ARG A 38 -4.44 28.80 17.29
CA ARG A 38 -4.02 29.62 16.14
C ARG A 38 -3.53 28.80 14.96
N ARG A 39 -3.49 27.47 15.09
CA ARG A 39 -2.81 26.56 14.15
C ARG A 39 -3.75 25.40 13.79
N PRO A 40 -4.67 25.58 12.83
CA PRO A 40 -5.63 24.53 12.45
C PRO A 40 -4.95 23.25 11.95
N ARG A 41 -3.75 23.36 11.36
CA ARG A 41 -2.92 22.19 11.01
C ARG A 41 -2.56 21.33 12.21
N LEU A 42 -2.32 21.93 13.38
CA LEU A 42 -2.04 21.16 14.61
C LEU A 42 -3.29 20.42 15.09
N ILE A 43 -4.48 21.03 15.01
CA ILE A 43 -5.76 20.37 15.34
C ILE A 43 -5.94 19.12 14.46
N VAL A 44 -5.76 19.25 13.14
CA VAL A 44 -5.88 18.12 12.21
C VAL A 44 -4.83 17.03 12.52
N ASN A 45 -3.58 17.43 12.81
CA ASN A 45 -2.52 16.48 13.17
C ASN A 45 -2.83 15.75 14.49
N SER A 46 -3.39 16.44 15.48
CA SER A 46 -3.84 15.86 16.76
C SER A 46 -4.97 14.87 16.56
N LEU A 47 -6.01 15.22 15.80
CA LEU A 47 -7.12 14.31 15.50
C LEU A 47 -6.64 13.07 14.74
N ARG A 48 -5.74 13.24 13.76
CA ARG A 48 -5.11 12.12 13.04
C ARG A 48 -4.31 11.23 13.99
N GLY A 49 -3.59 11.83 14.95
CA GLY A 49 -2.90 11.10 16.01
C GLY A 49 -3.85 10.30 16.90
N ALA A 50 -5.01 10.86 17.25
CA ALA A 50 -6.01 10.19 18.07
C ALA A 50 -6.64 8.98 17.36
N VAL A 51 -7.00 9.12 16.09
CA VAL A 51 -7.50 8.01 15.25
C VAL A 51 -6.46 6.90 15.19
N HIS A 52 -5.19 7.26 15.00
CA HIS A 52 -4.11 6.29 14.96
C HIS A 52 -3.91 5.57 16.30
N ALA A 53 -3.93 6.31 17.41
CA ALA A 53 -3.80 5.74 18.76
C ALA A 53 -4.97 4.78 19.10
N ARG A 54 -6.16 5.02 18.57
CA ARG A 54 -7.30 4.10 18.72
C ARG A 54 -7.15 2.82 17.90
N TRP A 55 -6.65 2.93 16.66
CA TRP A 55 -6.44 1.77 15.80
C TRP A 55 -5.29 0.87 16.25
N GLU A 56 -4.26 1.42 16.89
CA GLU A 56 -3.12 0.62 17.39
C GLU A 56 -3.35 -0.03 18.76
N GLN A 57 -4.58 -0.03 19.31
CA GLN A 57 -5.02 -0.66 20.58
C GLN A 57 -3.87 -0.99 21.57
N GLY A 58 -3.26 0.05 22.14
CA GLY A 58 -2.27 -0.10 23.23
C GLY A 58 -0.80 -0.14 22.83
N GLY A 59 -0.48 -0.09 21.53
CA GLY A 59 0.89 0.17 21.07
C GLY A 59 1.30 1.61 21.38
N PHE A 60 2.10 1.81 22.44
CA PHE A 60 2.90 3.03 22.65
C PHE A 60 3.52 3.47 21.34
N MET A 61 3.58 4.80 21.10
CA MET A 61 4.25 5.47 19.96
C MET A 61 5.14 4.49 19.20
N SER A 62 4.53 3.63 18.38
CA SER A 62 5.29 2.50 17.87
C SER A 62 6.19 3.18 16.88
N THR A 63 7.49 3.07 17.10
CA THR A 63 8.50 3.63 16.21
C THR A 63 8.17 3.09 14.84
N ARG A 64 7.44 3.90 14.05
CA ARG A 64 6.91 3.46 12.77
C ARG A 64 8.13 3.10 11.98
N SER A 65 8.30 1.80 11.73
CA SER A 65 9.37 1.39 10.84
C SER A 65 9.14 2.16 9.54
N PRO A 66 10.10 2.99 9.10
CA PRO A 66 9.94 3.83 7.92
C PRO A 66 9.58 3.00 6.67
N MET A 67 9.94 1.71 6.70
CA MET A 67 9.57 0.69 5.73
C MET A 67 8.07 0.35 5.67
N THR A 68 7.30 0.58 6.73
CA THR A 68 5.87 0.27 6.75
C THR A 68 5.15 0.99 5.61
N THR A 69 5.48 2.26 5.38
CA THR A 69 4.87 3.04 4.29
C THR A 69 5.24 2.47 2.92
N ALA A 70 6.50 2.05 2.74
CA ALA A 70 6.97 1.45 1.49
C ALA A 70 6.30 0.09 1.21
N VAL A 71 6.08 -0.73 2.23
CA VAL A 71 5.35 -2.00 2.12
C VAL A 71 3.89 -1.78 1.70
N TRP A 72 3.19 -0.83 2.34
CA TRP A 72 1.81 -0.49 1.94
C TRP A 72 1.72 0.11 0.55
N ALA A 73 2.67 0.98 0.19
CA ALA A 73 2.78 1.53 -1.15
C ALA A 73 2.97 0.41 -2.18
N THR A 74 3.84 -0.56 -1.89
CA THR A 74 4.04 -1.72 -2.76
C THR A 74 2.78 -2.56 -2.86
N GLY A 75 2.06 -2.83 -1.76
CA GLY A 75 0.78 -3.54 -1.81
C GLY A 75 -0.25 -2.86 -2.70
N LEU A 76 -0.42 -1.54 -2.56
CA LEU A 76 -1.29 -0.75 -3.43
C LEU A 76 -0.87 -0.85 -4.91
N PHE A 77 0.44 -0.78 -5.15
CA PHE A 77 1.01 -0.90 -6.49
C PHE A 77 0.83 -2.29 -7.09
N THR A 78 0.90 -3.35 -6.29
CA THR A 78 0.61 -4.73 -6.71
C THR A 78 -0.85 -4.87 -7.13
N VAL A 79 -1.80 -4.32 -6.37
CA VAL A 79 -3.23 -4.32 -6.76
C VAL A 79 -3.42 -3.59 -8.09
N ALA A 80 -2.82 -2.41 -8.24
CA ALA A 80 -2.89 -1.65 -9.49
C ALA A 80 -2.20 -2.40 -10.66
N GLY A 81 -1.07 -3.05 -10.40
CA GLY A 81 -0.36 -3.87 -11.38
C GLY A 81 -1.20 -5.06 -11.86
N ILE A 82 -1.91 -5.76 -10.96
CA ILE A 82 -2.82 -6.85 -11.33
C ILE A 82 -3.99 -6.32 -12.17
N ALA A 83 -4.58 -5.18 -11.78
CA ALA A 83 -5.62 -4.54 -12.59
C ALA A 83 -5.11 -4.16 -13.99
N PHE A 84 -3.90 -3.62 -14.09
CA PHE A 84 -3.25 -3.30 -15.37
C PHE A 84 -3.01 -4.54 -16.22
N GLN A 85 -2.47 -5.61 -15.62
CA GLN A 85 -2.24 -6.89 -16.28
C GLN A 85 -3.52 -7.43 -16.91
N LYS A 86 -4.64 -7.34 -16.16
CA LYS A 86 -5.93 -7.77 -16.68
C LYS A 86 -6.43 -6.91 -17.85
N LEU A 87 -6.18 -5.59 -17.83
CA LEU A 87 -6.48 -4.70 -18.96
C LEU A 87 -5.61 -4.99 -20.19
N ALA A 88 -4.39 -5.46 -19.99
CA ALA A 88 -3.44 -5.73 -21.06
C ALA A 88 -3.62 -7.13 -21.70
N GLU A 89 -4.38 -8.03 -21.07
CA GLU A 89 -4.54 -9.43 -21.49
C GLU A 89 -5.07 -9.56 -22.93
N ASP A 90 -6.08 -8.77 -23.28
CA ASP A 90 -6.69 -8.77 -24.62
C ASP A 90 -5.90 -7.93 -25.65
N LEU A 91 -4.85 -7.25 -25.21
CA LEU A 91 -4.09 -6.27 -25.97
C LEU A 91 -2.61 -6.65 -26.12
N THR A 92 -2.28 -7.93 -25.93
CA THR A 92 -0.91 -8.45 -25.90
C THR A 92 -0.08 -8.21 -27.17
N GLY A 93 -0.72 -7.93 -28.31
CA GLY A 93 -0.06 -7.51 -29.55
C GLY A 93 0.17 -6.00 -29.68
N ALA A 94 -0.62 -5.18 -28.98
CA ALA A 94 -0.53 -3.72 -29.04
C ALA A 94 0.54 -3.22 -28.04
N ALA A 95 1.58 -2.56 -28.58
CA ALA A 95 2.65 -1.94 -27.79
C ALA A 95 3.46 -2.91 -26.90
N GLY A 96 3.70 -4.15 -27.38
CA GLY A 96 4.44 -5.19 -26.63
C GLY A 96 5.79 -4.74 -26.07
N GLY A 97 6.57 -3.93 -26.80
CA GLY A 97 7.83 -3.39 -26.30
C GLY A 97 7.67 -2.47 -25.07
N VAL A 98 6.60 -1.68 -25.02
CA VAL A 98 6.28 -0.81 -23.88
C VAL A 98 5.82 -1.66 -22.69
N TYR A 99 5.06 -2.72 -22.96
CA TYR A 99 4.65 -3.67 -21.94
C TYR A 99 5.85 -4.41 -21.30
N VAL A 100 6.83 -4.84 -22.09
CA VAL A 100 8.07 -5.45 -21.57
C VAL A 100 8.83 -4.48 -20.66
N LEU A 101 8.95 -3.21 -21.06
CA LEU A 101 9.59 -2.18 -20.24
C LEU A 101 8.87 -1.96 -18.91
N LEU A 102 7.53 -2.02 -18.92
CA LEU A 102 6.71 -1.94 -17.71
C LEU A 102 7.02 -3.09 -16.75
N VAL A 103 7.04 -4.32 -17.26
CA VAL A 103 7.37 -5.51 -16.46
C VAL A 103 8.78 -5.42 -15.90
N ALA A 104 9.75 -4.99 -16.70
CA ALA A 104 11.13 -4.82 -16.26
C ALA A 104 11.25 -3.75 -15.15
N ALA A 105 10.60 -2.60 -15.29
CA ALA A 105 10.61 -1.54 -14.28
C ALA A 105 9.94 -1.99 -12.96
N ALA A 106 8.84 -2.73 -13.05
CA ALA A 106 8.17 -3.32 -11.88
C ALA A 106 9.06 -4.36 -11.19
N ALA A 107 9.77 -5.20 -11.95
CA ALA A 107 10.71 -6.18 -11.41
C ALA A 107 11.87 -5.51 -10.67
N VAL A 108 12.44 -4.42 -11.23
CA VAL A 108 13.48 -3.62 -10.57
C VAL A 108 12.96 -3.02 -9.25
N ALA A 109 11.75 -2.48 -9.25
CA ALA A 109 11.13 -1.94 -8.03
C ALA A 109 10.97 -3.02 -6.95
N LEU A 110 10.52 -4.22 -7.33
CA LEU A 110 10.37 -5.35 -6.41
C LEU A 110 11.71 -5.82 -5.84
N LEU A 111 12.73 -5.96 -6.70
CA LEU A 111 14.09 -6.32 -6.27
C LEU A 111 14.66 -5.31 -5.28
N ALA A 112 14.41 -4.02 -5.50
CA ALA A 112 14.82 -2.97 -4.58
C ALA A 112 14.13 -3.10 -3.21
N LEU A 113 12.83 -3.42 -3.17
CA LEU A 113 12.14 -3.69 -1.91
C LEU A 113 12.71 -4.92 -1.18
N VAL A 114 12.97 -6.01 -1.91
CA VAL A 114 13.59 -7.23 -1.36
C VAL A 114 14.95 -6.91 -0.76
N ALA A 115 15.80 -6.17 -1.49
CA ALA A 115 17.10 -5.72 -0.99
C ALA A 115 16.95 -4.87 0.28
N ALA A 116 15.93 -4.00 0.35
CA ALA A 116 15.69 -3.15 1.51
C ALA A 116 15.16 -3.93 2.74
N ALA A 117 14.49 -5.06 2.52
CA ALA A 117 13.89 -5.92 3.55
C ALA A 117 14.78 -7.10 3.97
N ALA A 118 15.75 -7.52 3.14
CA ALA A 118 16.70 -8.60 3.38
C ALA A 118 17.36 -8.59 4.77
N PRO A 119 17.86 -7.45 5.29
CA PRO A 119 18.19 -7.25 6.71
C PRO A 119 17.29 -7.95 7.71
N THR A 120 16.01 -7.65 7.61
CA THR A 120 15.01 -8.01 8.60
C THR A 120 14.66 -9.48 8.44
N ALA A 121 14.61 -9.96 7.20
CA ALA A 121 14.49 -11.38 6.91
C ALA A 121 15.64 -12.19 7.51
N MET A 122 16.89 -11.72 7.36
CA MET A 122 18.07 -12.37 7.95
C MET A 122 18.04 -12.34 9.48
N ALA A 123 17.63 -11.22 10.08
CA ALA A 123 17.48 -11.10 11.53
C ALA A 123 16.40 -12.06 12.07
N LEU A 124 15.30 -12.26 11.32
CA LEU A 124 14.27 -13.23 11.65
C LEU A 124 14.80 -14.67 11.54
N LEU A 125 15.54 -14.99 10.48
CA LEU A 125 16.18 -16.30 10.27
C LEU A 125 17.15 -16.67 11.40
N ARG A 126 17.82 -15.68 11.98
CA ARG A 126 18.71 -15.85 13.15
C ARG A 126 17.97 -16.06 14.47
N GLY A 127 16.64 -16.15 14.46
CA GLY A 127 15.84 -16.49 15.64
C GLY A 127 15.57 -15.35 16.62
N ARG A 128 15.71 -14.07 16.20
CA ARG A 128 15.50 -12.92 17.10
C ARG A 128 14.08 -12.79 17.66
N ASP A 129 13.07 -13.35 16.99
CA ASP A 129 11.70 -13.42 17.49
C ASP A 129 11.01 -14.69 16.97
N ALA A 130 10.93 -15.73 17.81
CA ALA A 130 10.25 -16.98 17.47
C ALA A 130 8.75 -16.76 17.14
N GLY A 131 8.12 -15.75 17.72
CA GLY A 131 6.72 -15.42 17.50
C GLY A 131 6.46 -14.67 16.19
N ALA A 132 7.50 -14.22 15.48
CA ALA A 132 7.35 -13.52 14.21
C ALA A 132 7.18 -14.47 13.00
N TRP A 133 7.61 -15.74 13.12
CA TRP A 133 7.48 -16.75 12.06
C TRP A 133 6.05 -16.99 11.59
N ARG A 134 5.07 -16.89 12.49
CA ARG A 134 3.65 -17.01 12.14
C ARG A 134 3.20 -15.99 11.09
N TYR A 135 3.83 -14.82 11.03
CA TYR A 135 3.50 -13.79 10.04
C TYR A 135 4.13 -14.07 8.66
N VAL A 136 5.23 -14.84 8.61
CA VAL A 136 5.82 -15.29 7.34
C VAL A 136 4.90 -16.29 6.64
N ALA A 137 4.12 -17.08 7.40
CA ALA A 137 3.15 -18.01 6.84
C ALA A 137 1.94 -17.32 6.19
N VAL A 138 1.63 -16.06 6.55
CA VAL A 138 0.45 -15.33 6.07
C VAL A 138 0.35 -15.24 4.54
N PRO A 139 1.38 -14.80 3.78
CA PRO A 139 1.29 -14.77 2.32
C PRO A 139 1.04 -16.16 1.70
N PHE A 140 1.64 -17.22 2.25
CA PHE A 140 1.50 -18.57 1.72
C PHE A 140 0.11 -19.16 2.02
N ALA A 141 -0.33 -19.08 3.27
CA ALA A 141 -1.66 -19.55 3.68
C ALA A 141 -2.75 -18.73 2.99
N GLY A 142 -2.55 -17.41 2.89
CA GLY A 142 -3.46 -16.52 2.20
C GLY A 142 -3.53 -16.79 0.69
N ALA A 143 -2.41 -17.08 0.02
CA ALA A 143 -2.41 -17.47 -1.39
C ALA A 143 -3.14 -18.80 -1.63
N ALA A 144 -2.94 -19.79 -0.74
CA ALA A 144 -3.68 -21.06 -0.80
C ALA A 144 -5.19 -20.85 -0.62
N ALA A 145 -5.59 -20.03 0.37
CA ALA A 145 -7.00 -19.69 0.59
C ALA A 145 -7.59 -18.93 -0.60
N TRP A 146 -6.87 -17.97 -1.15
CA TRP A 146 -7.29 -17.20 -2.33
C TRP A 146 -7.42 -18.08 -3.57
N TYR A 147 -6.52 -19.04 -3.77
CA TYR A 147 -6.66 -20.04 -4.84
C TYR A 147 -7.93 -20.86 -4.69
N GLY A 148 -8.31 -21.22 -3.45
CA GLY A 148 -9.60 -21.84 -3.18
C GLY A 148 -10.79 -20.97 -3.60
N VAL A 149 -10.75 -19.67 -3.29
CA VAL A 149 -11.77 -18.69 -3.73
C VAL A 149 -11.82 -18.58 -5.25
N LEU A 150 -10.66 -18.54 -5.92
CA LEU A 150 -10.57 -18.54 -7.38
C LEU A 150 -11.26 -19.76 -7.99
N ARG A 151 -10.98 -20.96 -7.46
CA ARG A 151 -11.61 -22.20 -7.95
C ARG A 151 -13.12 -22.18 -7.75
N LEU A 152 -13.60 -21.71 -6.59
CA LEU A 152 -15.03 -21.55 -6.33
C LEU A 152 -15.69 -20.54 -7.28
N ALA A 153 -15.06 -19.39 -7.49
CA ALA A 153 -15.57 -18.36 -8.38
C ALA A 153 -15.66 -18.84 -9.84
N LEU A 154 -14.67 -19.63 -10.30
CA LEU A 154 -14.72 -20.27 -11.62
C LEU A 154 -15.87 -21.28 -11.73
N LEU A 155 -16.12 -22.08 -10.68
CA LEU A 155 -17.26 -23.01 -10.68
C LEU A 155 -18.60 -22.27 -10.73
N LEU A 156 -18.72 -21.13 -10.04
CA LEU A 156 -19.94 -20.31 -10.07
C LEU A 156 -20.17 -19.66 -11.44
N SER A 157 -19.12 -19.26 -12.15
CA SER A 157 -19.23 -18.59 -13.45
C SER A 157 -19.33 -19.52 -14.65
N GLN A 158 -19.06 -20.82 -14.48
CA GLN A 158 -19.17 -21.80 -15.56
C GLN A 158 -20.56 -21.81 -16.19
N GLY A 159 -20.62 -21.71 -17.52
CA GLY A 159 -21.86 -21.73 -18.29
C GLY A 159 -22.67 -20.42 -18.25
N HIS A 160 -22.19 -19.38 -17.57
CA HIS A 160 -22.89 -18.11 -17.47
C HIS A 160 -22.27 -17.02 -18.37
N GLY A 161 -23.10 -16.10 -18.86
CA GLY A 161 -22.62 -14.94 -19.64
C GLY A 161 -21.78 -13.96 -18.81
N VAL A 162 -21.00 -13.11 -19.50
CA VAL A 162 -20.08 -12.14 -18.87
C VAL A 162 -20.79 -11.19 -17.90
N HIS A 163 -22.00 -10.76 -18.25
CA HIS A 163 -22.83 -9.84 -17.47
C HIS A 163 -23.80 -10.53 -16.50
N SER A 164 -23.70 -11.85 -16.33
CA SER A 164 -24.56 -12.56 -15.40
C SER A 164 -24.22 -12.19 -13.95
N ALA A 165 -25.23 -12.26 -13.07
CA ALA A 165 -25.02 -12.07 -11.63
C ALA A 165 -23.97 -13.05 -11.08
N ALA A 166 -23.90 -14.28 -11.60
CA ALA A 166 -22.93 -15.29 -11.20
C ALA A 166 -21.49 -14.89 -11.53
N THR A 167 -21.24 -14.42 -12.77
CA THR A 167 -19.90 -13.95 -13.20
C THR A 167 -19.45 -12.71 -12.43
N ILE A 168 -20.35 -11.75 -12.24
CA ILE A 168 -20.08 -10.53 -11.46
C ILE A 168 -19.74 -10.90 -10.00
N THR A 169 -20.51 -11.80 -9.40
CA THR A 169 -20.27 -12.28 -8.03
C THR A 169 -18.93 -13.02 -7.93
N GLY A 170 -18.64 -13.92 -8.88
CA GLY A 170 -17.37 -14.65 -8.92
C GLY A 170 -16.17 -13.71 -9.00
N PHE A 171 -16.23 -12.70 -9.86
CA PHE A 171 -15.18 -11.68 -9.96
C PHE A 171 -15.07 -10.82 -8.69
N ALA A 172 -16.19 -10.37 -8.13
CA ALA A 172 -16.18 -9.60 -6.89
C ALA A 172 -15.54 -10.39 -5.75
N LEU A 173 -15.83 -11.70 -5.65
CA LEU A 173 -15.18 -12.59 -4.69
C LEU A 173 -13.67 -12.67 -4.91
N ILE A 174 -13.21 -12.88 -6.14
CA ILE A 174 -11.77 -12.92 -6.47
C ILE A 174 -11.10 -11.59 -6.15
N ALA A 175 -11.71 -10.47 -6.54
CA ALA A 175 -11.15 -9.13 -6.36
C ALA A 175 -11.07 -8.75 -4.88
N VAL A 176 -12.16 -8.89 -4.13
CA VAL A 176 -12.21 -8.57 -2.69
C VAL A 176 -11.28 -9.47 -1.89
N SER A 177 -11.29 -10.78 -2.14
CA SER A 177 -10.37 -11.71 -1.47
C SER A 177 -8.91 -11.45 -1.84
N GLY A 178 -8.62 -11.07 -3.09
CA GLY A 178 -7.26 -10.73 -3.54
C GLY A 178 -6.74 -9.46 -2.89
N ILE A 179 -7.57 -8.42 -2.81
CA ILE A 179 -7.25 -7.21 -2.04
C ILE A 179 -7.01 -7.57 -0.57
N GLY A 180 -7.88 -8.40 0.02
CA GLY A 180 -7.73 -8.91 1.38
C GLY A 180 -6.39 -9.61 1.62
N LEU A 181 -5.97 -10.47 0.68
CA LEU A 181 -4.67 -11.15 0.70
C LEU A 181 -3.51 -10.15 0.68
N VAL A 182 -3.55 -9.15 -0.20
CA VAL A 182 -2.51 -8.12 -0.29
C VAL A 182 -2.44 -7.30 1.01
N VAL A 183 -3.59 -6.90 1.56
CA VAL A 183 -3.69 -6.17 2.83
C VAL A 183 -3.15 -7.01 3.98
N ALA A 184 -3.52 -8.28 4.08
CA ALA A 184 -3.04 -9.20 5.10
C ALA A 184 -1.51 -9.41 5.00
N THR A 185 -0.99 -9.54 3.78
CA THR A 185 0.45 -9.69 3.52
C THR A 185 1.22 -8.43 3.91
N ALA A 186 0.73 -7.24 3.51
CA ALA A 186 1.33 -5.97 3.87
C ALA A 186 1.32 -5.76 5.39
N TRP A 187 0.22 -6.12 6.06
CA TRP A 187 0.10 -6.07 7.52
C TRP A 187 1.07 -7.02 8.21
N ALA A 188 1.18 -8.26 7.73
CA ALA A 188 2.10 -9.26 8.26
C ALA A 188 3.55 -8.80 8.11
N ALA A 189 3.94 -8.34 6.92
CA ALA A 189 5.26 -7.79 6.65
C ALA A 189 5.57 -6.57 7.52
N ALA A 190 4.64 -5.62 7.65
CA ALA A 190 4.79 -4.48 8.55
C ALA A 190 4.95 -4.89 10.02
N THR A 191 4.26 -5.95 10.44
CA THR A 191 4.36 -6.48 11.80
C THR A 191 5.71 -7.12 12.05
N VAL A 192 6.24 -7.91 11.10
CA VAL A 192 7.61 -8.46 11.18
C VAL A 192 8.64 -7.32 11.24
N LEU A 193 8.50 -6.31 10.38
CA LEU A 193 9.40 -5.15 10.35
C LEU A 193 9.41 -4.34 11.65
N ARG A 194 8.30 -4.33 12.40
CA ARG A 194 8.21 -3.68 13.71
C ARG A 194 8.81 -4.53 14.83
N ARG A 195 8.61 -5.85 14.77
CA ARG A 195 9.05 -6.79 15.82
C ARG A 195 10.52 -7.12 15.76
N VAL A 196 11.10 -7.15 14.55
CA VAL A 196 12.48 -7.51 14.32
C VAL A 196 13.22 -6.33 13.68
N PRO A 197 13.50 -5.25 14.44
CA PRO A 197 14.32 -4.17 13.94
C PRO A 197 15.72 -4.72 13.61
N ALA A 198 16.14 -4.56 12.36
CA ALA A 198 17.48 -4.94 11.93
C ALA A 198 18.47 -3.81 12.23
N ASP A 199 19.58 -4.13 12.90
CA ASP A 199 20.69 -3.22 13.26
C ASP A 199 21.59 -2.86 12.05
N GLN A 200 21.01 -2.77 10.85
CA GLN A 200 21.78 -2.72 9.61
C GLN A 200 22.50 -1.39 9.36
N PRO A 201 23.57 -1.41 8.52
CA PRO A 201 24.25 -0.18 8.12
C PRO A 201 23.27 0.73 7.36
N THR A 202 23.14 1.94 7.87
CA THR A 202 22.18 2.98 7.46
C THR A 202 22.22 3.38 5.98
N ARG A 203 23.20 2.90 5.20
CA ARG A 203 23.50 3.39 3.84
C ARG A 203 22.76 2.68 2.70
N LEU A 204 22.49 1.38 2.80
CA LEU A 204 21.85 0.62 1.69
C LEU A 204 20.34 0.84 1.62
N ARG A 205 19.71 1.03 2.79
CA ARG A 205 18.26 1.17 2.91
C ARG A 205 17.71 2.42 2.19
N PRO A 206 18.30 3.63 2.33
CA PRO A 206 17.84 4.80 1.59
C PRO A 206 17.97 4.64 0.08
N ALA A 207 19.09 4.08 -0.40
CA ALA A 207 19.29 3.83 -1.82
C ALA A 207 18.22 2.87 -2.38
N ALA A 208 17.94 1.77 -1.70
CA ALA A 208 16.92 0.82 -2.10
C ALA A 208 15.50 1.44 -2.12
N LEU A 209 15.16 2.31 -1.16
CA LEU A 209 13.88 3.04 -1.18
C LEU A 209 13.77 4.05 -2.33
N VAL A 210 14.88 4.70 -2.70
CA VAL A 210 14.92 5.59 -3.86
C VAL A 210 14.71 4.79 -5.15
N VAL A 211 15.41 3.66 -5.30
CA VAL A 211 15.24 2.78 -6.47
C VAL A 211 13.82 2.23 -6.55
N LEU A 212 13.21 1.82 -5.42
CA LEU A 212 11.81 1.41 -5.36
C LEU A 212 10.88 2.52 -5.89
N ALA A 213 10.98 3.73 -5.33
CA ALA A 213 10.13 4.84 -5.73
C ALA A 213 10.32 5.23 -7.20
N ALA A 214 11.57 5.24 -7.68
CA ALA A 214 11.90 5.51 -9.07
C ALA A 214 11.33 4.43 -10.00
N GLY A 215 11.49 3.15 -9.66
CA GLY A 215 10.96 2.03 -10.43
C GLY A 215 9.43 2.08 -10.53
N MET A 216 8.73 2.36 -9.42
CA MET A 216 7.26 2.53 -9.42
C MET A 216 6.82 3.72 -10.29
N ALA A 217 7.53 4.85 -10.20
CA ALA A 217 7.25 6.03 -11.02
C ALA A 217 7.47 5.76 -12.52
N VAL A 218 8.60 5.14 -12.89
CA VAL A 218 8.89 4.73 -14.28
C VAL A 218 7.80 3.79 -14.78
N THR A 219 7.44 2.77 -14.01
CA THR A 219 6.37 1.83 -14.37
C THR A 219 5.04 2.55 -14.60
N THR A 220 4.71 3.53 -13.76
CA THR A 220 3.50 4.35 -13.91
C THR A 220 3.53 5.16 -15.21
N VAL A 221 4.66 5.81 -15.53
CA VAL A 221 4.82 6.57 -16.79
C VAL A 221 4.71 5.64 -18.00
N VAL A 222 5.34 4.47 -17.93
CA VAL A 222 5.27 3.47 -19.00
C VAL A 222 3.84 2.96 -19.19
N ALA A 223 3.06 2.79 -18.11
CA ALA A 223 1.64 2.42 -18.19
C ALA A 223 0.77 3.49 -18.89
N VAL A 224 1.09 4.77 -18.68
CA VAL A 224 0.47 5.90 -19.39
C VAL A 224 0.82 5.86 -20.87
N ILE A 225 2.11 5.69 -21.20
CA ILE A 225 2.59 5.61 -22.58
C ILE A 225 1.96 4.40 -23.29
N TRP A 226 1.85 3.27 -22.62
CA TRP A 226 1.21 2.07 -23.16
C TRP A 226 -0.24 2.35 -23.54
N GLY A 227 -1.04 2.94 -22.66
CA GLY A 227 -2.44 3.24 -22.98
C GLY A 227 -2.60 4.26 -24.11
N ALA A 228 -1.73 5.27 -24.17
CA ALA A 228 -1.70 6.22 -25.29
C ALA A 228 -1.32 5.52 -26.62
N ARG A 229 -0.42 4.55 -26.59
CA ARG A 229 -0.05 3.74 -27.76
C ARG A 229 -1.19 2.83 -28.20
N VAL A 230 -1.89 2.18 -27.26
CA VAL A 230 -3.08 1.39 -27.55
C VAL A 230 -4.14 2.26 -28.25
N HIS A 231 -4.40 3.47 -27.74
CA HIS A 231 -5.33 4.41 -28.36
C HIS A 231 -4.94 4.77 -29.79
N ALA A 232 -3.65 5.04 -30.01
CA ALA A 232 -3.13 5.41 -31.32
C ALA A 232 -3.16 4.26 -32.33
N SER A 233 -2.98 3.01 -31.87
CA SER A 233 -3.04 1.82 -32.74
C SER A 233 -4.46 1.36 -33.03
N ASP A 234 -5.36 1.47 -32.05
CA ASP A 234 -6.76 1.07 -32.20
C ASP A 234 -7.67 1.96 -31.34
N PRO A 235 -8.23 3.04 -31.91
CA PRO A 235 -9.16 3.91 -31.22
C PRO A 235 -10.48 3.24 -30.81
N THR A 236 -10.83 2.11 -31.45
CA THR A 236 -12.10 1.42 -31.18
C THR A 236 -12.09 0.71 -29.83
N VAL A 237 -10.93 0.24 -29.38
CA VAL A 237 -10.72 -0.36 -28.05
C VAL A 237 -11.13 0.60 -26.92
N PHE A 238 -10.92 1.89 -27.11
CA PHE A 238 -11.26 2.92 -26.12
C PHE A 238 -12.76 3.14 -25.95
N HIS A 239 -13.55 2.76 -26.96
CA HIS A 239 -15.01 2.87 -26.97
C HIS A 239 -15.70 1.53 -26.70
N GLY A 240 -14.93 0.45 -26.63
CA GLY A 240 -15.43 -0.90 -26.41
C GLY A 240 -15.38 -1.35 -24.96
N ASP A 241 -16.00 -2.51 -24.73
CA ASP A 241 -16.11 -3.19 -23.45
C ASP A 241 -14.88 -4.08 -23.19
N HIS A 242 -13.68 -3.53 -23.34
CA HIS A 242 -12.40 -4.23 -23.15
C HIS A 242 -11.78 -4.01 -21.76
N GLY A 243 -12.57 -3.51 -20.81
CA GLY A 243 -12.16 -3.30 -19.42
C GLY A 243 -12.34 -4.53 -18.53
N LEU A 244 -12.23 -4.32 -17.21
CA LEU A 244 -12.43 -5.37 -16.20
C LEU A 244 -13.89 -5.81 -16.20
N LEU A 245 -14.18 -7.07 -16.56
CA LEU A 245 -15.56 -7.57 -16.74
C LEU A 245 -16.35 -6.82 -17.81
N ALA A 246 -15.75 -6.57 -18.97
CA ALA A 246 -16.44 -5.85 -20.04
C ALA A 246 -16.90 -4.43 -19.62
N THR A 247 -16.19 -3.80 -18.67
CA THR A 247 -16.39 -2.37 -18.38
C THR A 247 -15.73 -1.51 -19.45
N PRO A 248 -16.05 -0.21 -19.54
CA PRO A 248 -15.35 0.69 -20.44
C PRO A 248 -13.85 0.76 -20.11
N PHE A 249 -12.99 0.66 -21.13
CA PHE A 249 -11.52 0.62 -20.98
C PHE A 249 -10.95 1.87 -20.29
N VAL A 250 -11.36 3.05 -20.75
CA VAL A 250 -10.83 4.36 -20.30
C VAL A 250 -10.92 4.58 -18.78
N PRO A 251 -12.09 4.47 -18.13
CA PRO A 251 -12.17 4.67 -16.68
C PRO A 251 -11.37 3.63 -15.90
N SER A 252 -11.32 2.38 -16.34
CA SER A 252 -10.50 1.34 -15.70
C SER A 252 -9.00 1.63 -15.80
N TRP A 253 -8.54 2.09 -16.98
CA TRP A 253 -7.16 2.48 -17.21
C TRP A 253 -6.76 3.71 -16.39
N ILE A 254 -7.59 4.76 -16.37
CA ILE A 254 -7.36 5.97 -15.55
C ILE A 254 -7.32 5.62 -14.06
N ALA A 255 -8.26 4.81 -13.57
CA ALA A 255 -8.28 4.38 -12.16
C ALA A 255 -7.01 3.61 -11.80
N THR A 256 -6.56 2.73 -12.68
CA THR A 256 -5.33 1.95 -12.50
C THR A 256 -4.09 2.83 -12.44
N ILE A 257 -3.94 3.78 -13.37
CA ILE A 257 -2.86 4.78 -13.34
C ILE A 257 -2.92 5.62 -12.07
N GLY A 258 -4.11 6.05 -11.66
CA GLY A 258 -4.31 6.81 -10.43
C GLY A 258 -3.79 6.07 -9.19
N LEU A 259 -4.08 4.77 -9.09
CA LEU A 259 -3.58 3.93 -8.00
C LEU A 259 -2.05 3.74 -8.06
N MET A 260 -1.49 3.51 -9.25
CA MET A 260 -0.03 3.43 -9.45
C MET A 260 0.69 4.73 -9.07
N ALA A 261 0.12 5.87 -9.47
CA ALA A 261 0.65 7.19 -9.14
C ALA A 261 0.58 7.46 -7.62
N ALA A 262 -0.56 7.15 -6.98
CA ALA A 262 -0.71 7.29 -5.54
C ALA A 262 0.31 6.42 -4.78
N ALA A 263 0.49 5.16 -5.19
CA ALA A 263 1.48 4.27 -4.62
C ALA A 263 2.91 4.79 -4.80
N SER A 264 3.25 5.31 -5.99
CA SER A 264 4.56 5.91 -6.27
C SER A 264 4.86 7.12 -5.39
N VAL A 265 3.86 7.99 -5.18
CA VAL A 265 3.96 9.14 -4.27
C VAL A 265 4.17 8.69 -2.81
N LEU A 266 3.46 7.65 -2.36
CA LEU A 266 3.63 7.09 -1.02
C LEU A 266 5.04 6.50 -0.83
N ALA A 267 5.56 5.79 -1.83
CA ALA A 267 6.92 5.26 -1.81
C ALA A 267 7.98 6.38 -1.77
N ALA A 268 7.82 7.42 -2.60
CA ALA A 268 8.71 8.59 -2.59
C ALA A 268 8.66 9.34 -1.25
N ALA A 269 7.48 9.49 -0.66
CA ALA A 269 7.32 10.08 0.66
C ALA A 269 8.00 9.26 1.76
N ALA A 270 7.97 7.92 1.67
CA ALA A 270 8.69 7.02 2.57
C ALA A 270 10.21 7.21 2.44
N GLY A 271 10.74 7.23 1.21
CA GLY A 271 12.16 7.45 0.94
C GLY A 271 12.66 8.81 1.44
N ARG A 272 11.89 9.89 1.21
CA ARG A 272 12.21 11.23 1.73
C ARG A 272 12.29 11.28 3.25
N ARG A 273 11.34 10.64 3.94
CA ARG A 273 11.36 10.59 5.42
C ARG A 273 12.60 9.84 5.93
N GLN A 274 13.00 8.76 5.25
CA GLN A 274 14.20 8.02 5.61
C GLN A 274 15.47 8.86 5.43
N LEU A 275 15.60 9.59 4.32
CA LEU A 275 16.75 10.46 4.06
C LEU A 275 16.84 11.61 5.05
N ALA A 276 15.70 12.18 5.45
CA ALA A 276 15.65 13.23 6.47
C ALA A 276 16.08 12.73 7.85
N ALA A 277 15.80 11.47 8.20
CA ALA A 277 16.20 10.87 9.49
C ALA A 277 17.69 10.51 9.56
N THR A 278 18.40 10.49 8.43
CA THR A 278 19.84 10.19 8.36
C THR A 278 20.73 11.43 8.31
N ARG A 279 20.14 12.64 8.28
CA ARG A 279 20.84 13.92 8.34
C ARG A 279 20.79 14.46 9.76
#